data_AF-A0A1M6MAG5-F1
#
_entry.id   AF-A0A1M6MAG5-F1
#
_cell.length_a   1.000
_cell.length_b   1.000
_cell.length_c   1.000
_cell.angle_alpha   90.00
_cell.angle_beta   90.00
_cell.angle_gamma   90.00
#
_symmetry.space_group_name_H-M   'P 1'
#
loop_
_entity.id
_entity.type
_entity.pdbx_description
1 polymer ?
#
loop_
_entity_poly.entity_id
_entity_poly.type
_entity_poly.pdbx_seq_one_letter_code
_entity_poly.pdbx_strand_id
1 'polypeptide(L)'
;MEKIKLHTYGTIKVEKINGPVLLFSGKDDRVWPSSLMADMIEQRLKENNFKYSFQNIKYEEAGHLISSDPESNSNSRTGIINIDGKDYEYEYGGTNEGDYKAKQDSRSRLMYFIEKL
;
A
#
# COMPACT_ATOMS: atom_id res chain seq x y z
N MET A 1 -0.71 14.65 -20.81
CA MET A 1 -1.02 13.71 -19.73
C MET A 1 -2.39 14.06 -19.19
N GLU A 2 -3.35 13.16 -19.32
CA GLU A 2 -4.72 13.34 -18.81
C GLU A 2 -4.67 13.30 -17.28
N LYS A 3 -5.23 14.31 -16.60
CA LYS A 3 -5.24 14.34 -15.14
C LYS A 3 -6.23 13.28 -14.65
N ILE A 4 -5.75 12.33 -13.84
CA ILE A 4 -6.61 11.37 -13.14
C ILE A 4 -7.63 12.15 -12.31
N LYS A 5 -8.92 11.98 -12.62
CA LYS A 5 -10.01 12.60 -11.86
C LYS A 5 -10.35 11.72 -10.66
N LEU A 6 -9.96 12.14 -9.46
CA LEU A 6 -10.30 11.45 -8.22
C LEU A 6 -11.80 11.63 -7.92
N HIS A 7 -12.50 10.52 -7.72
CA HIS A 7 -13.90 10.49 -7.31
C HIS A 7 -14.01 10.12 -5.83
N THR A 8 -14.79 10.86 -5.06
CA THR A 8 -14.87 10.68 -3.59
C THR A 8 -15.96 9.70 -3.14
N TYR A 9 -16.84 9.26 -4.05
CA TYR A 9 -17.98 8.38 -3.73
C TYR A 9 -17.56 7.03 -3.12
N GLY A 10 -16.38 6.51 -3.47
CA GLY A 10 -15.84 5.27 -2.92
C GLY A 10 -14.93 5.45 -1.71
N THR A 11 -14.85 6.65 -1.12
CA THR A 11 -13.91 6.90 -0.01
C THR A 11 -14.35 6.22 1.29
N ILE A 12 -13.42 5.50 1.90
CA ILE A 12 -13.60 4.90 3.23
C ILE A 12 -13.49 6.02 4.29
N LYS A 13 -14.37 5.98 5.30
CA LYS A 13 -14.39 6.94 6.41
C LYS A 13 -13.32 6.61 7.46
N VAL A 14 -12.05 6.70 7.06
CA VAL A 14 -10.88 6.36 7.89
C VAL A 14 -10.78 7.20 9.17
N GLU A 15 -11.36 8.40 9.20
CA GLU A 15 -11.46 9.26 10.38
C GLU A 15 -12.28 8.63 11.52
N LYS A 16 -13.07 7.59 11.23
CA LYS A 16 -13.88 6.85 12.21
C LYS A 16 -13.18 5.63 12.82
N ILE A 17 -11.93 5.34 12.41
CA ILE A 17 -11.15 4.25 13.01
C ILE A 17 -10.90 4.57 14.49
N ASN A 18 -11.09 3.58 15.38
CA ASN A 18 -10.97 3.75 16.83
C ASN A 18 -9.66 3.16 17.38
N GLY A 19 -8.55 3.40 16.69
CA GLY A 19 -7.24 2.89 17.06
C GLY A 19 -6.12 3.41 16.15
N PRO A 20 -4.85 3.15 16.51
CA PRO A 20 -3.71 3.53 15.70
C PRO A 20 -3.71 2.93 14.29
N VAL A 21 -3.16 3.65 13.31
CA VAL A 21 -3.12 3.24 11.90
C VAL A 21 -1.68 3.17 11.37
N LEU A 22 -1.30 2.04 10.78
CA LEU A 22 -0.01 1.86 10.11
C LEU A 22 -0.24 1.52 8.64
N LEU A 23 0.34 2.31 7.74
CA LEU A 23 0.23 2.13 6.29
C LEU A 23 1.59 1.83 5.69
N PHE A 24 1.63 0.83 4.80
CA PHE A 24 2.76 0.50 3.95
C PHE A 24 2.35 0.53 2.49
N SER A 25 3.19 1.07 1.62
CA SER A 25 2.94 1.07 0.18
C SER A 25 4.23 1.07 -0.65
N GLY A 26 4.17 0.46 -1.84
CA GLY A 26 5.20 0.59 -2.86
C GLY A 26 4.91 1.80 -3.75
N LYS A 27 5.94 2.57 -4.09
CA LYS A 27 5.80 3.71 -5.00
C LYS A 27 5.73 3.31 -6.47
N ASP A 28 6.22 2.12 -6.82
CA ASP A 28 6.05 1.52 -8.14
C ASP A 28 4.98 0.42 -8.11
N ASP A 29 3.94 0.54 -7.28
CA ASP A 29 2.78 -0.34 -7.36
C ASP A 29 2.01 -0.06 -8.67
N ARG A 30 1.98 -1.05 -9.57
CA ARG A 30 1.33 -0.95 -10.88
C ARG A 30 -0.04 -1.60 -10.94
N VAL A 31 -0.50 -2.22 -9.86
CA VAL A 31 -1.85 -2.77 -9.77
C VAL A 31 -2.85 -1.66 -9.43
N TRP A 32 -2.47 -0.78 -8.52
CA TRP A 32 -3.22 0.42 -8.15
C TRP A 32 -2.29 1.50 -7.58
N PRO A 33 -2.72 2.77 -7.48
CA PRO A 33 -1.87 3.83 -6.95
C PRO A 33 -1.80 3.83 -5.41
N SER A 34 -1.25 2.77 -4.81
CA SER A 34 -1.28 2.55 -3.35
C SER A 34 -0.60 3.67 -2.56
N SER A 35 0.54 4.17 -3.01
CA SER A 35 1.22 5.31 -2.37
C SER A 35 0.36 6.58 -2.38
N LEU A 36 -0.38 6.85 -3.45
CA LEU A 36 -1.27 8.01 -3.51
C LEU A 36 -2.49 7.81 -2.59
N MET A 37 -3.05 6.60 -2.57
CA MET A 37 -4.16 6.27 -1.67
C MET A 37 -3.76 6.40 -0.20
N ALA A 38 -2.54 5.98 0.16
CA ALA A 38 -2.01 6.14 1.52
C ALA A 38 -1.86 7.63 1.90
N ASP A 39 -1.39 8.47 0.98
CA ASP A 39 -1.33 9.92 1.18
C ASP A 39 -2.72 10.55 1.38
N MET A 40 -3.73 10.09 0.63
CA MET A 40 -5.12 10.53 0.80
C MET A 40 -5.68 10.11 2.17
N ILE A 41 -5.35 8.92 2.66
CA ILE A 41 -5.73 8.46 4.00
C ILE A 41 -5.08 9.35 5.07
N GLU A 42 -3.76 9.54 5.00
CA GLU A 42 -3.01 10.40 5.92
C GLU A 42 -3.57 11.82 5.95
N GLN A 43 -3.84 12.43 4.79
CA GLN A 43 -4.42 13.76 4.70
C GLN A 43 -5.79 13.83 5.40
N ARG A 44 -6.67 12.85 5.14
CA ARG A 44 -8.00 12.81 5.75
C ARG A 44 -7.95 12.64 7.27
N LEU A 45 -7.01 11.83 7.78
CA LEU A 45 -6.78 11.68 9.22
C LEU A 45 -6.34 13.02 9.84
N LYS A 46 -5.41 13.74 9.20
CA LYS A 46 -4.95 15.07 9.64
C LYS A 46 -6.09 16.09 9.66
N GLU A 47 -6.86 16.18 8.58
CA GLU A 47 -7.97 17.14 8.43
C GLU A 47 -9.09 16.93 9.47
N ASN A 48 -9.28 15.71 9.94
CA ASN A 48 -10.30 15.37 10.93
C ASN A 48 -9.78 15.32 12.37
N ASN A 49 -8.57 15.84 12.64
CA ASN A 49 -7.94 15.84 13.96
C ASN A 49 -7.95 14.44 14.60
N PHE A 50 -7.55 13.42 13.83
CA PHE A 50 -7.57 12.04 14.27
C PHE A 50 -6.84 11.85 15.61
N LYS A 51 -7.50 11.18 16.56
CA LYS A 51 -7.07 11.12 17.97
C LYS A 51 -5.98 10.09 18.24
N TYR A 52 -5.85 9.11 17.36
CA TYR A 52 -4.86 8.04 17.49
C TYR A 52 -3.63 8.34 16.63
N SER A 53 -2.52 7.68 16.95
CA SER A 53 -1.31 7.78 16.12
C SER A 53 -1.55 7.16 14.75
N PHE A 54 -0.89 7.71 13.73
CA PHE A 54 -0.81 7.08 12.43
C PHE A 54 0.58 7.22 11.83
N GLN A 55 0.97 6.28 10.97
CA GLN A 55 2.21 6.30 10.20
C GLN A 55 1.94 5.90 8.75
N ASN A 56 2.60 6.57 7.82
CA ASN A 56 2.53 6.30 6.38
C ASN A 56 3.94 6.09 5.84
N ILE A 57 4.28 4.84 5.52
CA ILE A 57 5.62 4.42 5.09
C ILE A 57 5.56 3.95 3.64
N LYS A 58 6.45 4.51 2.82
CA LYS A 58 6.43 4.35 1.36
C LYS A 58 7.81 3.93 0.87
N TYR A 59 7.87 2.89 0.05
CA TYR A 59 9.12 2.31 -0.45
C TYR A 59 9.31 2.63 -1.93
N GLU A 60 10.43 3.27 -2.29
CA GLU A 60 10.69 3.76 -3.67
C GLU A 60 10.69 2.64 -4.71
N GLU A 61 11.38 1.54 -4.44
CA GLU A 61 11.59 0.45 -5.42
C GLU A 61 10.66 -0.74 -5.22
N ALA A 62 9.70 -0.63 -4.29
CA ALA A 62 8.72 -1.69 -4.06
C ALA A 62 7.47 -1.45 -4.92
N GLY A 63 6.86 -2.55 -5.33
CA GLY A 63 5.57 -2.55 -6.01
C GLY A 63 4.49 -3.20 -5.15
N HIS A 64 3.54 -3.84 -5.81
CA HIS A 64 2.38 -4.42 -5.15
C HIS A 64 2.71 -5.59 -4.19
N LEU A 65 3.83 -6.28 -4.43
CA LEU A 65 4.16 -7.53 -3.75
C LEU A 65 4.77 -7.35 -2.35
N ILE A 66 4.89 -6.13 -1.85
CA ILE A 66 5.32 -5.84 -0.47
C ILE A 66 4.46 -6.57 0.60
N SER A 67 3.19 -6.83 0.29
CA SER A 67 2.23 -7.47 1.22
C SER A 67 2.28 -9.00 1.21
N SER A 68 3.08 -9.62 0.32
CA SER A 68 3.21 -11.07 0.27
C SER A 68 4.14 -11.61 1.36
N ASP A 69 4.28 -12.93 1.46
CA ASP A 69 5.17 -13.59 2.43
C ASP A 69 6.56 -12.91 2.48
N PRO A 70 6.96 -12.33 3.64
CA PRO A 70 8.22 -11.61 3.80
C PRO A 70 9.48 -12.45 3.53
N GLU A 71 9.40 -13.76 3.72
CA GLU A 71 10.52 -14.69 3.52
C GLU A 71 10.61 -15.19 2.07
N SER A 72 9.58 -14.91 1.26
CA SER A 72 9.51 -15.34 -0.13
C SER A 72 10.16 -14.34 -1.10
N ASN A 73 10.97 -14.87 -2.01
CA ASN A 73 11.36 -14.15 -3.22
C ASN A 73 10.24 -14.27 -4.25
N SER A 74 9.69 -13.13 -4.66
CA SER A 74 8.65 -13.09 -5.69
C SER A 74 9.30 -12.93 -7.06
N ASN A 75 9.60 -14.05 -7.71
CA ASN A 75 10.27 -14.05 -9.03
C ASN A 75 9.32 -13.64 -10.17
N SER A 76 8.01 -13.88 -10.03
CA SER A 76 7.03 -13.42 -11.04
C SER A 76 6.70 -11.95 -10.84
N ARG A 77 6.84 -11.15 -11.90
CA ARG A 77 6.54 -9.71 -11.89
C ARG A 77 5.22 -9.35 -12.56
N THR A 78 4.57 -10.34 -13.15
CA THR A 78 3.24 -10.21 -13.73
C THR A 78 2.26 -11.20 -13.09
N GLY A 79 1.00 -10.81 -13.09
CA GLY A 79 -0.13 -11.62 -12.68
C GLY A 79 -1.18 -11.64 -13.79
N ILE A 80 -2.11 -12.60 -13.69
CA ILE A 80 -3.26 -12.69 -14.59
C ILE A 80 -4.51 -12.58 -13.73
N ILE A 81 -5.42 -11.68 -14.10
CA ILE A 81 -6.75 -11.58 -13.52
C ILE A 81 -7.79 -11.96 -14.58
N ASN A 82 -8.70 -12.87 -14.22
CA ASN A 82 -9.85 -13.19 -15.05
C ASN A 82 -11.02 -12.26 -14.69
N ILE A 83 -11.54 -11.53 -15.68
CA ILE A 83 -12.71 -10.67 -15.55
C ILE A 83 -13.70 -11.09 -16.63
N ASP A 84 -14.87 -11.57 -16.21
CA ASP A 84 -15.97 -12.01 -17.08
C ASP A 84 -15.53 -12.99 -18.18
N GLY A 85 -14.66 -13.95 -17.82
CA GLY A 85 -14.18 -14.99 -18.73
C GLY A 85 -13.03 -14.56 -19.64
N LYS A 86 -12.51 -13.34 -19.48
CA LYS A 86 -11.33 -12.84 -20.20
C LYS A 86 -10.16 -12.63 -19.25
N ASP A 87 -8.99 -13.11 -19.66
CA ASP A 87 -7.75 -12.92 -18.93
C ASP A 87 -7.10 -11.58 -19.27
N TYR A 88 -6.66 -10.88 -18.24
CA TYR A 88 -5.91 -9.63 -18.30
C TYR A 88 -4.59 -9.83 -17.56
N GLU A 89 -3.48 -9.66 -18.29
CA GLU A 89 -2.17 -9.59 -17.67
C GLU A 89 -1.94 -8.19 -17.09
N TYR A 90 -1.30 -8.14 -15.92
CA TYR A 90 -0.90 -6.89 -15.28
C TYR A 90 0.47 -7.05 -14.63
N GLU A 91 1.16 -5.92 -14.46
CA GLU A 91 2.44 -5.85 -13.77
C GLU A 91 2.21 -5.53 -12.29
N TYR A 92 2.97 -6.17 -11.40
CA TYR A 92 2.98 -5.78 -9.99
C TYR A 92 3.78 -4.49 -9.75
N GLY A 93 4.69 -4.15 -10.68
CA GLY A 93 5.70 -3.09 -10.55
C GLY A 93 6.68 -3.33 -9.41
N GLY A 94 7.68 -2.48 -9.21
CA GLY A 94 8.78 -2.67 -8.27
C GLY A 94 9.86 -3.64 -8.75
N THR A 95 10.96 -3.74 -8.00
CA THR A 95 12.05 -4.68 -8.25
C THR A 95 12.06 -5.82 -7.22
N ASN A 96 12.71 -6.95 -7.55
CA ASN A 96 12.86 -8.06 -6.59
C ASN A 96 13.57 -7.62 -5.31
N GLU A 97 14.65 -6.83 -5.45
CA GLU A 97 15.41 -6.32 -4.32
C GLU A 97 14.61 -5.27 -3.52
N GLY A 98 13.89 -4.39 -4.21
CA GLY A 98 13.05 -3.37 -3.60
C GLY A 98 11.93 -3.97 -2.76
N ASP A 99 11.20 -4.94 -3.32
CA ASP A 99 10.16 -5.67 -2.57
C ASP A 99 10.74 -6.44 -1.39
N TYR A 100 11.87 -7.13 -1.58
CA TYR A 100 12.49 -7.90 -0.50
C TYR A 100 12.91 -7.00 0.67
N LYS A 101 13.59 -5.88 0.41
CA LYS A 101 13.94 -4.90 1.44
C LYS A 101 12.71 -4.31 2.12
N ALA A 102 11.69 -3.97 1.34
CA ALA A 102 10.45 -3.41 1.87
C ALA A 102 9.67 -4.40 2.76
N LYS A 103 9.64 -5.68 2.40
CA LYS A 103 9.08 -6.77 3.23
C LYS A 103 9.79 -6.89 4.57
N GLN A 104 11.12 -6.89 4.58
CA GLN A 104 11.91 -7.04 5.81
C GLN A 104 11.75 -5.84 6.75
N ASP A 105 11.77 -4.62 6.20
CA ASP A 105 11.57 -3.40 6.97
C ASP A 105 10.12 -3.27 7.47
N SER A 106 9.11 -3.51 6.62
CA SER A 106 7.69 -3.45 7.00
C SER A 106 7.34 -4.45 8.10
N ARG A 107 7.88 -5.68 8.04
CA ARG A 107 7.76 -6.66 9.13
C ARG A 107 8.32 -6.10 10.45
N SER A 108 9.54 -5.57 10.43
CA SER A 108 10.19 -5.03 11.63
C SER A 108 9.39 -3.87 12.22
N ARG A 109 8.87 -2.98 11.37
CA ARG A 109 8.03 -1.84 11.76
C ARG A 109 6.68 -2.26 12.29
N LEU A 110 6.05 -3.28 11.70
CA LEU A 110 4.79 -3.83 12.19
C LEU A 110 4.94 -4.39 13.60
N MET A 111 5.99 -5.19 13.85
CA MET A 111 6.26 -5.74 15.18
C MET A 111 6.49 -4.61 16.20
N TYR A 112 7.33 -3.62 15.86
CA TYR A 112 7.54 -2.45 16.71
C TYR A 112 6.25 -1.67 16.98
N PHE A 113 5.40 -1.49 15.97
CA PHE A 113 4.13 -0.79 16.11
C PHE A 113 3.19 -1.51 17.08
N ILE A 114 3.08 -2.84 16.96
CA ILE A 114 2.25 -3.67 17.84
C ILE A 114 2.77 -3.66 19.28
N GLU A 115 4.09 -3.72 19.48
CA GLU A 115 4.71 -3.63 20.82
C GLU A 115 4.46 -2.29 21.54
N LYS A 116 4.03 -1.26 20.81
CA LYS A 116 3.77 0.09 21.32
C LYS A 116 2.28 0.44 21.45
N LEU A 117 1.38 -0.48 21.13
CA LEU A 117 -0.06 -0.33 21.36
C LEU A 117 -0.41 -0.46 22.85
#